data_AF-A0A3M7C4J8-F1
#
_entry.id   AF-A0A3M7C4J8-F1
#
_cell.length_a   1.000
_cell.length_b   1.000
_cell.length_c   1.000
_cell.angle_alpha   90.00
_cell.angle_beta   90.00
_cell.angle_gamma   90.00
#
_symmetry.space_group_name_H-M   'P 1'
#
loop_
_entity.id
_entity.type
_entity.pdbx_description
1 polymer ?
#
loop_
_entity_poly.entity_id
_entity_poly.type
_entity_poly.pdbx_seq_one_letter_code
_entity_poly.pdbx_strand_id
1 'polypeptide(L)'
;MLAIKPSPRNPHQSKPLHPNILPCSIHHSGPIKVSKRYWSPTTTTTTHDNSTTKHQTAHFRGRKLQGRRIQLPEGYIGKILQKTDDEEEVKQSKGHEAAAENAAEGEEAGDDGNISDNATPVRRLETKGTFDSLTIWGHDHAAGGEGEDEFARGTGEWIGFAEALHNTAPGL
;
A
#
# COMPACT_ATOMS: atom_id res chain seq x y z
N MET A 1 -2.53 8.35 14.77
CA MET A 1 -1.52 7.70 13.89
C MET A 1 -1.99 6.30 13.49
N LEU A 2 -1.44 5.72 12.42
CA LEU A 2 -1.69 4.33 12.02
C LEU A 2 -0.42 3.50 12.21
N ALA A 3 -0.55 2.26 12.70
CA ALA A 3 0.58 1.36 12.84
C ALA A 3 0.21 -0.07 12.43
N ILE A 4 1.07 -0.70 11.63
CA ILE A 4 0.88 -2.10 11.23
C ILE A 4 1.29 -3.00 12.39
N LYS A 5 0.43 -3.96 12.77
CA LYS A 5 0.79 -4.99 13.75
C LYS A 5 1.97 -5.80 13.21
N PRO A 6 3.05 -5.97 14.00
CA PRO A 6 4.14 -6.87 13.65
C PRO A 6 3.57 -8.25 13.38
N SER A 7 3.85 -8.82 12.20
CA SER A 7 3.44 -10.19 11.89
C SER A 7 4.18 -11.15 12.83
N PRO A 8 3.54 -12.21 13.36
CA PRO A 8 4.22 -13.19 14.20
C PRO A 8 5.30 -13.93 13.39
N ARG A 9 6.55 -13.44 13.47
CA ARG A 9 7.85 -14.01 13.04
C ARG A 9 7.97 -14.71 11.68
N ASN A 10 6.94 -14.78 10.84
CA ASN A 10 7.04 -15.44 9.54
C ASN A 10 6.40 -14.60 8.41
N PRO A 11 7.20 -13.80 7.68
CA PRO A 11 6.71 -12.98 6.57
C PRO A 11 6.03 -13.79 5.45
N HIS A 12 6.28 -15.11 5.37
CA HIS A 12 5.68 -16.04 4.41
C HIS A 12 4.27 -16.54 4.77
N GLN A 13 3.71 -16.17 5.93
CA GLN A 13 2.39 -16.68 6.32
C GLN A 13 1.22 -15.84 5.81
N SER A 14 1.50 -14.69 5.19
CA SER A 14 0.46 -13.86 4.58
C SER A 14 -0.04 -14.48 3.27
N LYS A 15 -1.37 -14.59 3.13
CA LYS A 15 -2.00 -15.19 1.95
C LYS A 15 -1.69 -14.35 0.70
N PRO A 16 -1.17 -14.94 -0.39
CA PRO A 16 -1.02 -14.23 -1.66
C PRO A 16 -2.40 -13.90 -2.23
N LEU A 17 -2.58 -12.65 -2.61
CA LEU A 17 -3.81 -12.10 -3.18
C LEU A 17 -3.48 -11.46 -4.53
N HIS A 18 -4.51 -11.33 -5.38
CA HIS A 18 -4.37 -10.69 -6.69
C HIS A 18 -5.34 -9.52 -6.82
N PRO A 19 -4.90 -8.27 -6.57
CA PRO A 19 -5.73 -7.09 -6.73
C PRO A 19 -6.14 -6.86 -8.18
N ASN A 20 -7.39 -6.39 -8.38
CA ASN A 20 -7.93 -6.02 -9.69
C ASN A 20 -8.46 -4.59 -9.62
N ILE A 21 -7.91 -3.70 -10.44
CA ILE A 21 -8.40 -2.33 -10.62
C ILE A 21 -9.40 -2.35 -11.78
N LEU A 22 -10.68 -2.15 -11.48
CA LEU A 22 -11.76 -2.17 -12.47
C LEU A 22 -12.06 -0.77 -12.99
N PRO A 23 -12.48 -0.61 -14.25
CA PRO A 23 -12.82 0.69 -14.84
C PRO A 23 -14.25 1.12 -14.46
N CYS A 24 -14.64 0.87 -13.21
CA CYS A 24 -15.96 1.21 -12.67
C CYS A 24 -15.95 1.21 -11.14
N SER A 25 -16.84 2.00 -10.53
CA SER A 25 -17.10 1.95 -9.09
C SER A 25 -18.09 0.84 -8.74
N ILE A 26 -17.84 0.15 -7.63
CA ILE A 26 -18.77 -0.82 -7.03
C ILE A 26 -19.18 -0.29 -5.67
N HIS A 27 -20.45 0.08 -5.52
CA HIS A 27 -21.00 0.64 -4.26
C HIS A 27 -21.25 -0.41 -3.16
N HIS A 28 -20.47 -1.50 -3.18
CA HIS A 28 -20.51 -2.54 -2.16
C HIS A 28 -19.09 -2.82 -1.70
N SER A 29 -18.86 -2.66 -0.39
CA SER A 29 -17.59 -3.00 0.27
C SER A 29 -17.81 -4.18 1.19
N GLY A 30 -17.21 -5.33 0.86
CA GLY A 30 -17.29 -6.53 1.70
C GLY A 30 -17.00 -7.81 0.92
N PRO A 31 -16.89 -8.95 1.62
CA PRO A 31 -16.68 -10.24 0.98
C PRO A 31 -17.82 -10.59 0.03
N ILE A 32 -17.48 -11.02 -1.19
CA ILE A 32 -18.44 -11.55 -2.15
C ILE A 32 -17.97 -12.96 -2.54
N LYS A 33 -18.90 -13.92 -2.55
CA LYS A 33 -18.64 -15.26 -3.10
C LYS A 33 -18.60 -15.17 -4.62
N VAL A 34 -17.47 -14.73 -5.16
CA VAL A 34 -17.25 -14.65 -6.60
C VAL A 34 -16.88 -16.05 -7.10
N SER A 35 -17.81 -16.69 -7.80
CA SER A 35 -17.52 -17.96 -8.48
C SER A 35 -16.84 -17.70 -9.82
N LYS A 36 -16.18 -18.73 -10.37
CA LYS A 36 -15.60 -18.70 -11.73
C LYS A 36 -16.62 -18.33 -12.82
N ARG A 37 -17.92 -18.49 -12.55
CA ARG A 37 -19.00 -18.07 -13.46
C ARG A 37 -19.06 -16.55 -13.62
N TYR A 38 -18.81 -15.80 -12.55
CA TYR A 38 -18.96 -14.34 -12.54
C TYR A 38 -17.65 -13.60 -12.81
N TRP A 39 -16.51 -14.21 -12.49
CA TRP A 39 -15.20 -13.65 -12.75
C TRP A 39 -14.20 -14.77 -13.03
N SER A 40 -13.76 -14.86 -14.28
CA SER A 40 -12.73 -15.81 -14.71
C SER A 40 -11.85 -15.19 -15.79
N PRO A 41 -10.88 -14.34 -15.40
CA PRO A 41 -9.87 -13.82 -16.31
C PRO A 41 -9.15 -14.93 -17.08
N THR A 42 -9.12 -14.84 -18.41
CA THR A 42 -8.33 -15.71 -19.28
C THR A 42 -7.14 -14.96 -19.82
N THR A 43 -5.96 -15.59 -19.86
CA THR A 43 -4.76 -14.94 -20.41
C THR A 43 -4.59 -15.33 -21.86
N THR A 44 -4.52 -14.32 -22.73
CA THR A 44 -4.19 -14.47 -24.15
C THR A 44 -2.79 -13.93 -24.36
N THR A 45 -1.96 -14.70 -25.06
CA THR A 45 -0.62 -14.29 -25.46
C THR A 45 -0.65 -14.00 -26.94
N THR A 46 -0.37 -12.77 -27.32
CA THR A 46 -0.26 -12.36 -28.72
C THR A 46 1.23 -12.16 -29.02
N THR A 47 1.71 -12.77 -30.10
CA THR A 47 3.08 -12.59 -30.57
C THR A 47 3.01 -11.85 -31.90
N HIS A 48 3.63 -10.67 -31.97
CA HIS A 48 3.75 -9.88 -33.19
C HIS A 48 5.14 -9.25 -33.23
N ASP A 49 5.84 -9.36 -34.36
CA ASP A 49 7.16 -8.73 -34.61
C ASP A 49 8.15 -8.79 -33.44
N ASN A 50 8.47 -10.00 -32.97
CA ASN A 50 9.38 -10.28 -31.83
C ASN A 50 8.95 -9.70 -30.47
N SER A 51 7.75 -9.14 -30.35
CA SER A 51 7.15 -8.76 -29.07
C SER A 51 6.06 -9.75 -28.65
N THR A 52 6.14 -10.22 -27.41
CA THR A 52 5.13 -11.10 -26.80
C THR A 52 4.34 -10.30 -25.78
N THR A 53 3.10 -9.94 -26.11
CA THR A 53 2.22 -9.22 -25.19
C THR A 53 1.23 -10.18 -24.55
N LYS A 54 1.11 -10.11 -23.22
CA LYS A 54 0.14 -10.89 -22.45
C LYS A 54 -0.99 -9.98 -21.98
N HIS A 55 -2.20 -10.27 -22.44
CA HIS A 55 -3.40 -9.59 -22.00
C HIS A 55 -4.36 -10.55 -21.33
N GLN A 56 -5.09 -10.07 -20.34
CA GLN A 56 -6.17 -10.82 -19.71
C GLN A 56 -7.51 -10.37 -20.28
N THR A 57 -8.45 -11.29 -20.48
CA THR A 57 -9.83 -10.97 -20.86
C THR A 57 -10.78 -11.46 -19.78
N ALA A 58 -11.71 -10.61 -19.36
CA ALA A 58 -12.81 -10.97 -18.48
C ALA A 58 -14.08 -10.24 -18.92
N HIS A 59 -15.23 -10.65 -18.38
CA HIS A 59 -16.49 -9.94 -18.59
C HIS A 59 -17.07 -9.56 -17.24
N PHE A 60 -17.46 -8.30 -17.10
CA PHE A 60 -18.12 -7.79 -15.89
C PHE A 60 -19.41 -7.10 -16.29
N ARG A 61 -20.54 -7.55 -15.73
CA ARG A 61 -21.88 -7.01 -16.05
C ARG A 61 -22.17 -6.97 -17.57
N GLY A 62 -21.70 -7.99 -18.30
CA GLY A 62 -21.88 -8.09 -19.76
C GLY A 62 -20.90 -7.26 -20.59
N ARG A 63 -20.01 -6.48 -19.97
CA ARG A 63 -19.00 -5.66 -20.67
C ARG A 63 -17.67 -6.41 -20.73
N LYS A 64 -17.05 -6.42 -21.91
CA LYS A 64 -15.71 -6.99 -22.11
C LYS A 64 -14.68 -6.09 -21.47
N LEU A 65 -13.81 -6.68 -20.66
CA LEU A 65 -12.66 -6.03 -20.05
C LEU A 65 -11.38 -6.63 -20.62
N GLN A 66 -10.40 -5.78 -20.86
CA GLN A 66 -9.04 -6.17 -21.20
C GLN A 66 -8.10 -5.72 -20.09
N GLY A 67 -7.40 -6.69 -19.51
CA GLY A 67 -6.55 -6.54 -18.36
C GLY A 67 -5.07 -6.58 -18.73
N ARG A 68 -4.28 -5.71 -18.10
CA ARG A 68 -2.81 -5.78 -18.13
C ARG A 68 -2.31 -6.04 -16.72
N ARG A 69 -1.46 -7.07 -16.56
CA ARG A 69 -0.81 -7.37 -15.28
C ARG A 69 0.41 -6.47 -15.14
N ILE A 70 0.54 -5.82 -14.00
CA ILE A 70 1.68 -4.98 -13.64
C ILE A 70 2.38 -5.59 -12.45
N GLN A 71 3.67 -5.85 -12.59
CA GLN A 71 4.53 -6.30 -11.51
C GLN A 71 4.94 -5.10 -10.66
N LEU A 72 5.02 -5.29 -9.35
CA LEU A 72 5.66 -4.31 -8.48
C LEU A 72 7.18 -4.28 -8.78
N PRO A 73 7.86 -3.14 -8.55
CA PRO A 73 9.31 -3.08 -8.67
C PRO A 73 10.03 -4.07 -7.76
N GLU A 74 11.24 -4.44 -8.15
CA GLU A 74 12.09 -5.32 -7.36
C GLU A 74 12.32 -4.74 -5.95
N GLY A 75 12.34 -5.60 -4.93
CA GLY A 75 12.48 -5.17 -3.53
C GLY A 75 11.16 -4.71 -2.87
N TYR A 76 10.08 -4.53 -3.62
CA TYR A 76 8.78 -4.11 -3.09
C TYR A 76 7.80 -5.28 -2.92
N ILE A 77 6.95 -5.15 -1.91
CA ILE A 77 5.81 -6.05 -1.67
C ILE A 77 4.56 -5.25 -1.36
N GLY A 78 3.47 -5.60 -2.04
CA GLY A 78 2.15 -5.06 -1.75
C GLY A 78 1.56 -5.72 -0.51
N LYS A 79 0.93 -4.94 0.37
CA LYS A 79 0.20 -5.43 1.55
C LYS A 79 -1.25 -4.94 1.53
N ILE A 80 -2.18 -5.86 1.78
CA ILE A 80 -3.59 -5.51 2.02
C ILE A 80 -3.79 -5.37 3.52
N LEU A 81 -4.14 -4.16 3.96
CA LEU A 81 -4.27 -3.81 5.37
C LEU A 81 -5.74 -3.58 5.73
N GLN A 82 -6.16 -4.10 6.88
CA GLN A 82 -7.49 -3.83 7.46
C GLN A 82 -7.31 -3.08 8.78
N LYS A 83 -8.09 -2.00 8.96
CA LYS A 83 -8.16 -1.29 10.25
C LYS A 83 -8.75 -2.23 11.30
N THR A 84 -8.10 -2.31 12.46
CA THR A 84 -8.66 -2.99 13.64
C THR A 84 -9.34 -1.97 14.54
N ASP A 85 -10.21 -2.45 15.42
CA ASP A 85 -10.86 -1.62 16.43
C ASP A 85 -9.93 -1.31 17.62
N ASP A 86 -8.74 -1.92 17.64
CA ASP A 86 -7.72 -1.65 18.66
C ASP A 86 -7.11 -0.25 18.45
N GLU A 87 -7.48 0.67 19.33
CA GLU A 87 -6.85 1.98 19.50
C GLU A 87 -6.01 1.95 20.78
N GLU A 88 -4.70 2.13 20.62
CA GLU A 88 -3.76 2.22 21.74
C GLU A 88 -3.26 3.66 21.87
N GLU A 89 -3.26 4.18 23.09
CA GLU A 89 -2.62 5.44 23.42
C GLU A 89 -1.13 5.20 23.63
N VAL A 90 -0.30 5.71 22.71
CA VAL A 90 1.16 5.67 22.88
C VAL A 90 1.59 6.93 23.61
N LYS A 91 1.96 6.79 24.88
CA LYS A 91 2.62 7.86 25.64
C LYS A 91 4.02 8.06 25.06
N GLN A 92 4.32 9.23 24.53
CA GLN A 92 5.68 9.57 24.13
C GLN A 92 6.56 9.64 25.39
N SER A 93 7.46 8.68 25.58
CA SER A 93 8.50 8.77 26.60
C SER A 93 9.50 9.84 26.17
N LYS A 94 9.56 10.98 26.88
CA LYS A 94 10.68 11.92 26.77
C LYS A 94 11.98 11.18 27.11
N GLY A 95 12.84 10.98 26.12
CA GLY A 95 14.22 10.57 26.30
C GLY A 95 15.16 11.75 26.05
N HIS A 96 15.91 12.12 27.10
CA HIS A 96 17.13 12.96 27.14
C HIS A 96 18.09 12.63 25.97
N GLU A 97 18.97 13.50 25.42
CA GLU A 97 19.69 14.64 26.00
C GLU A 97 20.49 15.39 24.90
N ALA A 98 20.69 16.70 25.06
CA ALA A 98 22.00 17.34 24.87
C ALA A 98 22.04 18.61 25.71
N ALA A 99 22.85 18.57 26.76
CA ALA A 99 23.09 19.64 27.71
C ALA A 99 23.80 20.83 27.06
N ALA A 100 23.37 22.06 27.42
CA ALA A 100 24.24 23.21 27.54
C ALA A 100 23.65 24.16 28.60
N GLU A 101 24.46 24.43 29.61
CA GLU A 101 24.21 25.14 30.85
C GLU A 101 23.73 26.58 30.65
N ASN A 102 22.93 27.11 31.58
CA ASN A 102 23.34 28.26 32.42
C ASN A 102 22.32 28.50 33.54
N ALA A 103 22.87 28.78 34.72
CA ALA A 103 22.20 28.95 36.00
C ALA A 103 21.48 30.29 36.14
N ALA A 104 20.35 30.29 36.87
CA ALA A 104 19.99 31.34 37.83
C ALA A 104 18.80 30.88 38.69
N GLU A 105 18.94 31.07 40.00
CA GLU A 105 18.02 30.68 41.07
C GLU A 105 16.71 31.48 41.06
N GLY A 106 15.65 30.91 41.65
CA GLY A 106 14.41 31.59 41.97
C GLY A 106 13.31 30.61 42.42
N GLU A 107 13.15 30.45 43.73
CA GLU A 107 11.99 29.79 44.35
C GLU A 107 10.73 30.65 44.15
N GLU A 108 9.58 30.04 43.83
CA GLU A 108 8.31 30.18 44.57
C GLU A 108 7.15 29.43 43.89
N ALA A 109 6.12 29.19 44.70
CA ALA A 109 5.05 28.23 44.55
C ALA A 109 4.03 28.51 43.42
N GLY A 110 3.43 27.41 42.97
CA GLY A 110 2.03 27.36 42.53
C GLY A 110 1.80 27.54 41.04
N ASP A 111 1.59 26.44 40.33
CA ASP A 111 0.58 26.41 39.27
C ASP A 111 0.18 24.96 38.96
N ASP A 112 -1.10 24.78 38.72
CA ASP A 112 -1.78 23.53 38.41
C ASP A 112 -1.22 22.94 37.11
N GLY A 113 -0.21 22.10 37.26
CA GLY A 113 0.46 21.40 36.17
C GLY A 113 -0.44 20.34 35.56
N ASN A 114 -1.46 20.76 34.81
CA ASN A 114 -2.10 19.96 33.78
C ASN A 114 -1.01 19.62 32.74
N ILE A 115 -0.22 18.60 33.04
CA ILE A 115 0.57 17.88 32.05
C ILE A 115 -0.45 17.41 31.03
N SER A 116 -0.53 18.14 29.93
CA SER A 116 -1.20 17.69 28.72
C SER A 116 -0.53 16.37 28.36
N ASP A 117 -1.14 15.28 28.81
CA ASP A 117 -0.91 13.91 28.37
C ASP A 117 -1.27 13.94 26.88
N ASN A 118 -0.32 14.37 26.04
CA ASN A 118 -0.51 14.48 24.60
C ASN A 118 -0.38 13.07 24.01
N ALA A 119 -1.23 12.16 24.49
CA ALA A 119 -1.35 10.80 24.01
C ALA A 119 -2.01 10.85 22.64
N THR A 120 -1.21 10.68 21.59
CA THR A 120 -1.76 10.55 20.24
C THR A 120 -2.37 9.16 20.06
N PRO A 121 -3.67 9.04 19.75
CA PRO A 121 -4.28 7.74 19.53
C PRO A 121 -3.66 7.06 18.31
N VAL A 122 -3.24 5.81 18.46
CA VAL A 122 -2.67 4.99 17.38
C VAL A 122 -3.63 3.85 17.07
N ARG A 123 -4.20 3.87 15.85
CA ARG A 123 -5.05 2.76 15.37
C ARG A 123 -4.20 1.70 14.70
N ARG A 124 -4.40 0.44 15.10
CA ARG A 124 -3.66 -0.70 14.54
C ARG A 124 -4.23 -1.15 13.19
N LEU A 125 -3.34 -1.66 12.33
CA LEU A 125 -3.66 -2.26 11.04
C LEU A 125 -3.19 -3.71 11.02
N GLU A 126 -4.04 -4.62 10.55
CA GLU A 126 -3.73 -6.04 10.37
C GLU A 126 -3.46 -6.33 8.89
N THR A 127 -2.41 -7.12 8.60
CA THR A 127 -2.13 -7.56 7.23
C THR A 127 -3.02 -8.76 6.88
N LYS A 128 -3.91 -8.59 5.89
CA LYS A 128 -4.81 -9.64 5.37
C LYS A 128 -4.23 -10.44 4.23
N GLY A 129 -3.21 -9.92 3.55
CA GLY A 129 -2.53 -10.62 2.49
C GLY A 129 -1.46 -9.77 1.84
N THR A 130 -0.74 -10.38 0.91
CA THR A 130 0.34 -9.75 0.14
C THR A 130 0.11 -9.95 -1.34
N PHE A 131 0.74 -9.11 -2.16
CA PHE A 131 0.74 -9.25 -3.61
C PHE A 131 2.06 -8.73 -4.18
N ASP A 132 2.51 -9.33 -5.28
CA ASP A 132 3.67 -8.92 -6.07
C ASP A 132 3.25 -8.15 -7.33
N SER A 133 1.96 -8.09 -7.61
CA SER A 133 1.40 -7.54 -8.83
C SER A 133 -0.10 -7.30 -8.73
N LEU A 134 -0.62 -6.51 -9.66
CA LEU A 134 -2.04 -6.21 -9.80
C LEU A 134 -2.45 -6.25 -11.27
N THR A 135 -3.74 -6.44 -11.55
CA THR A 135 -4.27 -6.30 -12.92
C THR A 135 -5.09 -5.02 -13.04
N ILE A 136 -4.81 -4.24 -14.07
CA ILE A 136 -5.58 -3.05 -14.45
C ILE A 136 -6.46 -3.39 -15.62
N TRP A 137 -7.75 -3.15 -15.48
CA TRP A 137 -8.76 -3.47 -16.48
C TRP A 137 -9.24 -2.22 -17.20
N GLY A 138 -9.21 -2.24 -18.53
CA GLY A 138 -9.84 -1.25 -19.41
C GLY A 138 -11.09 -1.81 -20.09
N HIS A 139 -11.96 -0.92 -20.57
CA HIS A 139 -13.16 -1.30 -21.33
C HIS A 139 -12.82 -1.52 -22.80
N ASP A 140 -13.15 -2.70 -23.34
CA ASP A 140 -12.88 -3.19 -24.71
C ASP A 140 -11.40 -3.23 -25.15
N HIS A 141 -10.57 -2.32 -24.66
CA HIS A 141 -9.13 -2.21 -24.88
C HIS A 141 -8.40 -2.30 -23.55
N ALA A 142 -7.15 -2.80 -23.58
CA ALA A 142 -6.33 -2.79 -22.38
C ALA A 142 -6.17 -1.33 -21.90
N ALA A 143 -6.18 -1.11 -20.57
CA ALA A 143 -5.67 0.14 -20.04
C ALA A 143 -4.29 0.38 -20.66
N GLY A 144 -4.04 1.61 -21.14
CA GLY A 144 -3.00 1.97 -22.11
C GLY A 144 -1.61 1.39 -21.86
N GLY A 145 -0.68 1.59 -22.80
CA GLY A 145 0.68 1.02 -22.71
C GLY A 145 1.41 1.33 -21.40
N GLU A 146 2.59 0.74 -21.18
CA GLU A 146 3.36 0.87 -19.91
C GLU A 146 3.73 2.31 -19.49
N GLY A 147 3.43 3.34 -20.28
CA GLY A 147 3.55 4.76 -19.89
C GLY A 147 2.27 5.60 -19.95
N GLU A 148 1.12 5.05 -20.37
CA GLU A 148 -0.13 5.82 -20.48
C GLU A 148 -0.97 5.72 -19.20
N ASP A 149 -0.96 4.55 -18.57
CA ASP A 149 -1.77 4.28 -17.38
C ASP A 149 -1.16 4.89 -16.11
N GLU A 150 -1.98 5.60 -15.32
CA GLU A 150 -1.56 6.30 -14.10
C GLU A 150 -0.99 5.35 -13.04
N PHE A 151 -1.60 4.18 -12.85
CA PHE A 151 -1.13 3.23 -11.84
C PHE A 151 0.14 2.53 -12.28
N ALA A 152 0.30 2.26 -13.59
CA ALA A 152 1.55 1.76 -14.16
C ALA A 152 2.69 2.74 -13.90
N ARG A 153 2.48 4.03 -14.18
CA ARG A 153 3.46 5.09 -13.92
C ARG A 153 3.75 5.25 -12.43
N GLY A 154 2.71 5.25 -11.59
CA GLY A 154 2.86 5.36 -10.15
C GLY A 154 3.63 4.19 -9.53
N THR A 155 3.41 2.96 -10.02
CA THR A 155 4.12 1.78 -9.51
C THR A 155 5.51 1.60 -10.10
N GLY A 156 5.72 1.90 -11.38
CA GLY A 156 7.01 1.72 -12.06
C GLY A 156 7.95 2.92 -11.93
N GLU A 157 7.47 4.12 -12.23
CA GLU A 157 8.32 5.31 -12.37
C GLU A 157 8.49 6.03 -11.03
N TRP A 158 7.38 6.29 -10.33
CA TRP A 158 7.44 7.09 -9.10
C TRP A 158 8.19 6.37 -7.98
N ILE A 159 8.02 5.06 -7.83
CA ILE A 159 8.75 4.29 -6.82
C ILE A 159 10.25 4.37 -7.06
N GLY A 160 10.72 4.09 -8.28
CA GLY A 160 12.14 4.19 -8.62
C GLY A 160 12.69 5.62 -8.50
N PHE A 161 11.90 6.63 -8.88
CA PHE A 161 12.27 8.03 -8.69
C PHE A 161 12.43 8.39 -7.20
N ALA A 162 11.50 7.93 -6.35
CA ALA A 162 11.55 8.17 -4.91
C ALA A 162 12.76 7.48 -4.26
N GLU A 163 13.14 6.28 -4.71
CA GLU A 163 14.38 5.63 -4.27
C GLU A 163 15.61 6.45 -4.64
N ALA A 164 15.70 6.92 -5.88
CA ALA A 164 16.82 7.73 -6.34
C ALA A 164 16.95 9.06 -5.58
N LEU A 165 15.81 9.66 -5.19
CA LEU A 165 15.79 10.93 -4.43
C LEU A 165 16.24 10.74 -2.97
N HIS A 166 15.80 9.65 -2.32
CA HIS A 166 15.97 9.47 -0.88
C HIS A 166 17.09 8.51 -0.50
N ASN A 167 17.67 7.77 -1.45
CA ASN A 167 18.95 7.10 -1.22
C ASN A 167 20.04 8.17 -1.11
N THR A 168 20.38 8.51 0.13
CA THR A 168 21.65 9.19 0.42
C THR A 168 22.78 8.31 -0.09
N ALA A 169 23.54 8.79 -1.06
CA ALA A 169 24.72 8.09 -1.55
C ALA A 169 25.66 7.85 -0.36
N PRO A 170 26.08 6.61 -0.08
CA PRO A 170 27.15 6.37 0.87
C PRO A 170 28.47 6.86 0.25
N GLY A 171 28.91 8.06 0.64
CA GLY A 171 30.28 8.53 0.48
C GLY A 171 30.68 9.08 -0.89
N LEU A 172 30.74 10.41 -0.98
CA LEU A 172 31.84 11.11 -1.64
C LEU A 172 32.74 11.68 -0.54
#